data_AF-A0A1D6NH32-F1
#
_entry.id   AF-A0A1D6NH32-F1
#
_cell.length_a   1.000
_cell.length_b   1.000
_cell.length_c   1.000
_cell.angle_alpha   90.00
_cell.angle_beta   90.00
_cell.angle_gamma   90.00
#
_symmetry.space_group_name_H-M   'P 1'
#
loop_
_entity.id
_entity.type
_entity.pdbx_description
1 polymer ?
#
loop_
_entity_poly.entity_id
_entity_poly.type
_entity_poly.pdbx_seq_one_letter_code
_entity_poly.pdbx_strand_id
1 'polypeptide(L)'
;MISAGRSRRRGRAPASLPTTTTAASRRTEHSISCCYCDCKIYSLNDALFNLGWKYARYMRAWFSVGVYLSLIALVSISLMLLWESIGVFYFRSGFLSAWLQNLLTSGLNISIVDTTIIIMSTILSIVFHEFGHAIAAASEGLQIEYVAIFVAVLFPGAFVALNYDLLQNMPLFSMLRIYCAGIWNNVMN
;
A
#
# COMPACT_ATOMS: atom_id res chain seq x y z
N MET A 1 77.99 24.56 -20.13
CA MET A 1 77.69 25.69 -19.22
C MET A 1 76.36 25.42 -18.54
N ILE A 2 76.34 25.41 -17.19
CA ILE A 2 75.34 26.04 -16.28
C ILE A 2 73.86 25.65 -16.55
N SER A 3 73.03 25.15 -15.63
CA SER A 3 73.06 24.95 -14.19
C SER A 3 71.91 24.01 -13.81
N ALA A 4 72.09 23.32 -12.69
CA ALA A 4 71.09 22.55 -11.98
C ALA A 4 69.89 23.40 -11.50
N GLY A 5 68.75 22.73 -11.38
CA GLY A 5 67.55 23.20 -10.71
C GLY A 5 66.66 22.03 -10.26
N ARG A 6 66.98 21.47 -9.08
CA ARG A 6 66.12 20.84 -8.05
C ARG A 6 64.60 20.81 -8.36
N SER A 7 63.78 19.80 -8.03
CA SER A 7 63.86 18.75 -7.01
C SER A 7 62.51 18.01 -6.95
N ARG A 8 62.54 16.67 -6.81
CA ARG A 8 61.69 15.77 -5.96
C ARG A 8 60.15 15.89 -6.09
N ARG A 9 59.34 14.83 -6.23
CA ARG A 9 59.17 13.55 -5.49
C ARG A 9 58.05 12.80 -6.25
N ARG A 10 58.14 11.51 -6.59
CA ARG A 10 58.00 10.28 -5.77
C ARG A 10 56.54 9.93 -5.39
N GLY A 11 56.09 8.75 -5.82
CA GLY A 11 55.01 7.94 -5.20
C GLY A 11 53.73 7.85 -6.08
N ARG A 12 53.38 6.70 -6.67
CA ARG A 12 52.77 5.47 -6.10
C ARG A 12 51.22 5.58 -5.98
N ALA A 13 50.51 4.74 -6.74
CA ALA A 13 49.05 4.47 -6.66
C ALA A 13 48.69 3.76 -5.32
N PRO A 14 47.42 3.34 -5.00
CA PRO A 14 46.06 3.63 -5.51
C PRO A 14 45.05 4.00 -4.37
N ALA A 15 43.74 4.08 -4.69
CA ALA A 15 42.55 3.94 -3.82
C ALA A 15 42.22 5.03 -2.75
N SER A 16 40.98 5.55 -2.81
CA SER A 16 40.13 5.76 -1.62
C SER A 16 38.69 6.18 -2.00
N LEU A 17 37.73 5.34 -1.60
CA LEU A 17 36.34 5.71 -1.25
C LEU A 17 36.29 7.06 -0.51
N PRO A 18 35.18 7.80 -0.62
CA PRO A 18 34.64 8.54 0.50
C PRO A 18 33.59 7.66 1.20
N THR A 19 34.02 6.98 2.25
CA THR A 19 33.13 6.57 3.34
C THR A 19 32.86 7.81 4.16
N THR A 20 31.71 8.45 3.99
CA THR A 20 31.14 9.34 5.00
C THR A 20 29.97 8.65 5.65
N THR A 21 30.30 7.84 6.64
CA THR A 21 29.41 7.42 7.71
C THR A 21 29.17 8.64 8.60
N THR A 22 27.99 9.26 8.51
CA THR A 22 27.44 10.09 9.59
C THR A 22 25.92 10.12 9.46
N ALA A 23 25.28 9.41 10.40
CA ALA A 23 23.88 9.49 10.79
C ALA A 23 22.84 9.49 9.65
N ALA A 24 22.20 8.34 9.44
CA ALA A 24 20.95 8.20 8.70
C ALA A 24 19.87 9.12 9.31
N SER A 25 19.85 10.38 8.86
CA SER A 25 18.73 11.28 9.04
C SER A 25 17.58 10.70 8.23
N ARG A 26 16.70 9.97 8.90
CA ARG A 26 15.40 9.51 8.37
C ARG A 26 14.60 10.76 7.98
N ARG A 27 14.76 11.21 6.74
CA ARG A 27 14.08 12.39 6.22
C ARG A 27 12.73 11.95 5.63
N THR A 28 11.64 12.33 6.29
CA THR A 28 10.31 12.29 5.69
C THR A 28 10.21 13.44 4.69
N GLU A 29 9.90 13.13 3.43
CA GLU A 29 9.62 14.15 2.42
C GLU A 29 8.14 14.50 2.45
N HIS A 30 7.83 15.79 2.52
CA HIS A 30 6.48 16.34 2.52
C HIS A 30 6.34 17.30 1.35
N SER A 31 5.40 17.08 0.44
CA SER A 31 5.00 18.09 -0.55
C SER A 31 3.60 18.59 -0.18
N ILE A 32 3.49 19.88 0.08
CA ILE A 32 2.22 20.52 0.45
C ILE A 32 1.84 21.44 -0.69
N SER A 33 0.80 21.05 -1.43
CA SER A 33 0.09 21.93 -2.36
C SER A 33 -1.29 22.24 -1.76
N CYS A 34 -1.89 23.38 -2.11
CA CYS A 34 -3.08 23.96 -1.43
C CYS A 34 -4.31 23.01 -1.33
N CYS A 35 -4.30 21.90 -2.06
CA CYS A 35 -5.38 20.90 -2.11
C CYS A 35 -4.87 19.44 -2.06
N TYR A 36 -3.58 19.22 -1.79
CA TYR A 36 -2.95 17.90 -1.80
C TYR A 36 -1.78 17.85 -0.83
N CYS A 37 -1.84 16.93 0.12
CA CYS A 37 -0.74 16.64 1.04
C CYS A 37 -0.28 15.21 0.81
N ASP A 38 0.99 15.00 0.46
CA ASP A 38 1.62 13.68 0.50
C ASP A 38 2.67 13.62 1.63
N CYS A 39 2.61 12.53 2.40
CA CYS A 39 3.53 12.24 3.48
C CYS A 39 4.20 10.90 3.17
N LYS A 40 5.49 10.94 2.79
CA LYS A 40 6.29 9.72 2.56
C LYS A 40 6.98 9.28 3.85
N ILE A 41 6.69 8.06 4.27
CA ILE A 41 7.16 7.46 5.52
C ILE A 41 8.14 6.34 5.18
N TYR A 42 9.43 6.65 5.24
CA TYR A 42 10.52 5.68 5.02
C TYR A 42 10.82 4.86 6.28
N SER A 43 10.51 5.37 7.47
CA SER A 43 10.87 4.73 8.74
C SER A 43 10.10 3.45 9.04
N LEU A 44 8.95 3.24 8.40
CA LEU A 44 8.15 2.01 8.58
C LEU A 44 8.73 0.84 7.79
N ASN A 45 9.55 1.10 6.78
CA ASN A 45 10.06 0.10 5.85
C ASN A 45 10.82 -1.02 6.56
N ASP A 46 11.84 -0.67 7.35
CA ASP A 46 12.67 -1.64 8.08
C ASP A 46 11.87 -2.46 9.11
N ALA A 47 10.90 -1.82 9.77
CA ALA A 47 10.05 -2.46 10.77
C ALA A 47 9.10 -3.47 10.12
N LEU A 48 8.46 -3.09 9.01
CA LEU A 48 7.57 -3.94 8.22
C LEU A 48 8.34 -5.11 7.61
N PHE A 49 9.52 -4.84 7.05
CA PHE A 49 10.35 -5.87 6.45
C PHE A 49 10.80 -6.90 7.48
N ASN A 50 11.30 -6.46 8.64
CA ASN A 50 11.70 -7.37 9.71
C ASN A 50 10.51 -8.17 10.28
N LEU A 51 9.35 -7.53 10.43
CA LEU A 51 8.13 -8.20 10.90
C LEU A 51 7.66 -9.26 9.89
N GLY A 52 7.55 -8.89 8.62
CA GLY A 52 7.12 -9.78 7.55
C GLY A 52 8.09 -10.94 7.33
N TRP A 53 9.40 -10.68 7.43
CA TRP A 53 10.43 -11.72 7.28
C TRP A 53 10.45 -12.69 8.47
N LYS A 54 10.38 -12.18 9.71
CA LYS A 54 10.38 -13.01 10.92
C LYS A 54 9.19 -13.97 10.98
N TYR A 55 8.00 -13.51 10.55
CA TYR A 55 6.78 -14.32 10.56
C TYR A 55 6.38 -14.82 9.16
N ALA A 56 7.31 -14.84 8.20
CA ALA A 56 7.01 -15.07 6.78
C ALA A 56 6.19 -16.34 6.52
N ARG A 57 6.52 -17.46 7.19
CA ARG A 57 5.82 -18.73 6.97
C ARG A 57 4.34 -18.66 7.41
N TYR A 58 4.07 -18.03 8.55
CA TYR A 58 2.70 -17.86 9.06
C TYR A 58 1.94 -16.87 8.19
N MET A 59 2.55 -15.73 7.86
CA MET A 59 1.94 -14.69 7.04
C MET A 59 1.59 -15.20 5.63
N ARG A 60 2.48 -15.96 4.99
CA ARG A 60 2.19 -16.59 3.68
C ARG A 60 1.02 -17.56 3.73
N ALA A 61 0.90 -18.35 4.80
CA ALA A 61 -0.23 -19.27 4.97
C ALA A 61 -1.55 -18.49 5.19
N TRP A 62 -1.50 -17.47 6.05
CA TRP A 62 -2.64 -16.58 6.33
C TRP A 62 -3.14 -15.87 5.07
N PHE A 63 -2.24 -15.29 4.27
CA PHE A 63 -2.60 -14.63 3.02
C PHE A 63 -3.05 -15.61 1.93
N SER A 64 -2.53 -16.85 1.93
CA SER A 64 -3.05 -17.89 1.02
C SER A 64 -4.54 -18.15 1.27
N VAL A 65 -4.96 -18.25 2.53
CA VAL A 65 -6.39 -18.39 2.89
C VAL A 65 -7.20 -17.18 2.42
N GLY A 66 -6.66 -15.98 2.61
CA GLY A 66 -7.28 -14.73 2.15
C GLY A 66 -7.52 -14.69 0.64
N VAL A 67 -6.62 -15.25 -0.17
CA VAL A 67 -6.80 -15.36 -1.63
C VAL A 67 -8.03 -16.21 -1.97
N TYR A 68 -8.17 -17.39 -1.36
CA TYR A 68 -9.32 -18.26 -1.64
C TYR A 68 -10.64 -17.60 -1.25
N LEU A 69 -10.70 -16.96 -0.08
CA LEU A 69 -11.91 -16.26 0.37
C LEU A 69 -12.23 -15.05 -0.50
N SER A 70 -11.21 -14.31 -0.96
CA SER A 70 -11.40 -13.19 -1.89
C SER A 70 -11.94 -13.66 -3.25
N LEU A 71 -11.44 -14.78 -3.77
CA LEU A 71 -11.92 -15.37 -5.01
C LEU A 71 -13.37 -15.87 -4.89
N ILE A 72 -13.70 -16.52 -3.77
CA ILE A 72 -15.08 -16.96 -3.49
C ILE A 72 -16.00 -15.73 -3.43
N ALA A 73 -15.63 -14.69 -2.68
CA ALA A 73 -16.41 -13.46 -2.58
C ALA A 73 -16.62 -12.78 -3.94
N LEU A 74 -15.57 -12.69 -4.77
CA LEU A 74 -15.64 -12.17 -6.14
C LEU A 74 -16.63 -12.95 -7.00
N VAL A 75 -16.56 -14.28 -6.97
CA VAL A 75 -17.48 -15.15 -7.70
C VAL A 75 -18.90 -15.02 -7.16
N SER A 76 -19.07 -15.02 -5.84
CA SER A 76 -20.37 -14.85 -5.17
C SER A 76 -21.05 -13.53 -5.54
N ILE A 77 -20.33 -12.41 -5.45
CA ILE A 77 -20.86 -11.09 -5.81
C ILE A 77 -21.17 -11.02 -7.30
N SER A 78 -20.30 -11.57 -8.16
CA SER A 78 -20.53 -11.60 -9.61
C SER A 78 -21.78 -12.41 -9.96
N LEU A 79 -21.97 -13.58 -9.35
CA LEU A 79 -23.16 -14.42 -9.54
C LEU A 79 -24.42 -13.76 -8.99
N MET A 80 -24.33 -13.10 -7.82
CA MET A 80 -25.44 -12.34 -7.24
C MET A 80 -25.87 -11.20 -8.17
N LEU A 81 -24.91 -10.40 -8.67
CA LEU A 81 -25.20 -9.33 -9.63
C LEU A 81 -25.76 -9.87 -10.94
N LEU A 82 -25.24 -10.99 -11.44
CA LEU A 82 -25.77 -11.64 -12.64
C LEU A 82 -27.21 -12.11 -12.43
N TRP A 83 -27.50 -12.72 -11.27
CA TRP A 83 -28.84 -13.18 -10.90
C TRP A 83 -29.84 -12.03 -10.83
N GLU A 84 -29.46 -10.92 -10.19
CA GLU A 84 -30.27 -9.69 -10.13
C GLU A 84 -30.47 -9.09 -11.53
N SER A 85 -29.46 -9.09 -12.40
CA SER A 85 -29.58 -8.57 -13.76
C SER A 85 -30.63 -9.31 -14.60
N ILE A 86 -30.75 -10.62 -14.37
CA ILE A 86 -31.75 -11.48 -14.99
C ILE A 86 -33.13 -11.22 -14.36
N GLY A 87 -33.19 -11.12 -13.03
CA GLY A 87 -34.41 -10.81 -12.27
C GLY A 87 -35.05 -9.47 -12.65
N VAL A 88 -34.25 -8.42 -12.87
CA VAL A 88 -34.72 -7.11 -13.36
C VAL A 88 -35.31 -7.18 -14.77
N PHE A 89 -34.77 -8.06 -15.63
CA PHE A 89 -35.28 -8.28 -16.98
C PHE A 89 -36.62 -9.03 -16.99
N TYR A 90 -36.85 -9.91 -16.00
CA TYR A 90 -38.10 -10.69 -15.86
C TYR A 90 -39.16 -10.03 -14.96
N PHE A 91 -38.78 -9.23 -13.97
CA PHE A 91 -39.71 -8.65 -12.98
C PHE A 91 -39.29 -7.21 -12.60
N ARG A 92 -39.94 -6.24 -13.23
CA ARG A 92 -40.13 -4.82 -12.85
C ARG A 92 -39.10 -4.22 -11.85
N SER A 93 -38.17 -3.44 -12.39
CA SER A 93 -37.62 -2.08 -12.02
C SER A 93 -37.85 -1.40 -10.65
N GLY A 94 -38.41 -2.02 -9.61
CA GLY A 94 -38.76 -1.35 -8.34
C GLY A 94 -37.64 -1.36 -7.28
N PHE A 95 -36.75 -2.34 -7.31
CA PHE A 95 -35.72 -2.51 -6.27
C PHE A 95 -34.62 -1.45 -6.35
N LEU A 96 -34.03 -1.23 -7.53
CA LEU A 96 -32.99 -0.21 -7.73
C LEU A 96 -33.49 1.21 -7.44
N SER A 97 -34.73 1.54 -7.83
CA SER A 97 -35.31 2.85 -7.53
C SER A 97 -35.54 3.05 -6.02
N ALA A 98 -36.00 2.02 -5.31
CA ALA A 98 -36.18 2.08 -3.86
C ALA A 98 -34.83 2.15 -3.12
N TRP A 99 -33.82 1.41 -3.59
CA TRP A 99 -32.47 1.42 -3.01
C TRP A 99 -31.77 2.77 -3.21
N LEU A 100 -31.84 3.34 -4.42
CA LEU A 100 -31.32 4.69 -4.72
C LEU A 100 -32.05 5.78 -3.94
N GLN A 101 -33.38 5.69 -3.83
CA GLN A 101 -34.17 6.63 -3.03
C GLN A 101 -33.77 6.56 -1.56
N ASN A 102 -33.61 5.35 -1.00
CA ASN A 102 -33.23 5.16 0.40
C ASN A 102 -31.79 5.63 0.69
N LEU A 103 -30.89 5.50 -0.28
CA LEU A 103 -29.51 6.01 -0.19
C LEU A 103 -29.47 7.54 -0.19
N LEU A 104 -30.27 8.18 -1.06
CA LEU A 104 -30.36 9.64 -1.17
C LEU A 104 -31.05 10.29 0.04
N THR A 105 -32.08 9.65 0.61
CA THR A 105 -32.78 10.18 1.78
C THR A 105 -32.02 9.96 3.08
N SER A 106 -31.28 8.85 3.20
CA SER A 106 -30.45 8.57 4.39
C SER A 106 -29.17 9.41 4.43
N GLY A 107 -28.63 9.82 3.27
CA GLY A 107 -27.40 10.62 3.19
C GLY A 107 -27.51 12.05 3.72
N LEU A 108 -28.72 12.61 3.84
CA LEU A 108 -28.95 14.01 4.24
C LEU A 108 -29.09 14.22 5.75
N ASN A 109 -29.24 13.17 6.55
CA ASN A 109 -29.44 13.23 8.01
C ASN A 109 -28.25 12.67 8.81
N ILE A 110 -27.04 12.77 8.26
CA ILE A 110 -25.84 12.31 8.96
C ILE A 110 -25.35 13.40 9.91
N SER A 111 -25.26 13.06 11.20
CA SER A 111 -24.69 13.96 12.21
C SER A 111 -23.22 14.24 11.92
N ILE A 112 -22.71 15.38 12.36
CA ILE A 112 -21.27 15.71 12.30
C ILE A 112 -20.43 14.65 13.02
N VAL A 113 -20.98 14.08 14.10
CA VAL A 113 -20.35 12.99 14.87
C VAL A 113 -20.28 11.71 14.03
N ASP A 114 -21.37 11.32 13.38
CA ASP A 114 -21.43 10.14 12.52
C ASP A 114 -20.49 10.29 11.32
N THR A 115 -20.45 11.47 10.71
CA THR A 115 -19.50 11.79 9.63
C THR A 115 -18.05 11.60 10.08
N THR A 116 -17.71 12.10 11.26
CA THR A 116 -16.35 11.99 11.80
C THR A 116 -15.99 10.55 12.09
N ILE A 117 -16.91 9.76 12.65
CA ILE A 117 -16.72 8.34 12.90
C ILE A 117 -16.50 7.58 11.59
N ILE A 118 -17.30 7.85 10.56
CA ILE A 118 -17.16 7.23 9.24
C ILE A 118 -15.80 7.57 8.63
N ILE A 119 -15.39 8.84 8.66
CA ILE A 119 -14.09 9.28 8.14
C ILE A 119 -12.94 8.58 8.88
N MET A 120 -12.98 8.56 10.22
CA MET A 120 -11.94 7.91 11.02
C MET A 120 -11.87 6.40 10.78
N SER A 121 -13.03 5.75 10.68
CA SER A 121 -13.12 4.32 10.35
C SER A 121 -12.56 4.02 8.96
N THR A 122 -12.87 4.88 7.98
CA THR A 122 -12.37 4.75 6.61
C THR A 122 -10.85 4.91 6.56
N ILE A 123 -10.30 5.92 7.24
CA ILE A 123 -8.85 6.12 7.33
C ILE A 123 -8.18 4.89 7.95
N LEU A 124 -8.74 4.37 9.05
CA LEU A 124 -8.19 3.21 9.73
C LEU A 124 -8.21 1.96 8.83
N SER A 125 -9.34 1.71 8.18
CA SER A 125 -9.52 0.62 7.23
C SER A 125 -8.52 0.69 6.07
N ILE A 126 -8.30 1.88 5.50
CA ILE A 126 -7.30 2.11 4.44
C ILE A 126 -5.88 1.82 4.95
N VAL A 127 -5.53 2.28 6.14
CA VAL A 127 -4.21 2.00 6.73
C VAL A 127 -4.01 0.50 6.90
N PHE A 128 -5.00 -0.23 7.42
CA PHE A 128 -4.92 -1.69 7.56
C PHE A 128 -4.89 -2.44 6.23
N HIS A 129 -5.59 -1.94 5.21
CA HIS A 129 -5.58 -2.47 3.86
C HIS A 129 -4.18 -2.41 3.25
N GLU A 130 -3.58 -1.21 3.26
CA GLU A 130 -2.23 -0.97 2.76
C GLU A 130 -1.17 -1.70 3.58
N PHE A 131 -1.35 -1.76 4.90
CA PHE A 131 -0.50 -2.54 5.78
C PHE A 131 -0.52 -4.04 5.43
N GLY A 132 -1.67 -4.59 5.04
CA GLY A 132 -1.79 -5.96 4.56
C GLY A 132 -0.91 -6.21 3.34
N HIS A 133 -0.95 -5.31 2.35
CA HIS A 133 -0.08 -5.37 1.17
C HIS A 133 1.41 -5.32 1.53
N ALA A 134 1.80 -4.42 2.43
CA ALA A 134 3.18 -4.31 2.90
C ALA A 134 3.67 -5.60 3.57
N ILE A 135 2.90 -6.17 4.50
CA ILE A 135 3.31 -7.41 5.19
C ILE A 135 3.36 -8.58 4.22
N ALA A 136 2.39 -8.70 3.30
CA ALA A 136 2.41 -9.76 2.30
C ALA A 136 3.65 -9.66 1.42
N ALA A 137 3.99 -8.47 0.94
CA ALA A 137 5.20 -8.22 0.15
C ALA A 137 6.48 -8.56 0.94
N ALA A 138 6.57 -8.11 2.20
CA ALA A 138 7.69 -8.42 3.07
C ALA A 138 7.82 -9.94 3.35
N SER A 139 6.69 -10.65 3.49
CA SER A 139 6.69 -12.10 3.68
C SER A 139 7.19 -12.86 2.45
N GLU A 140 7.00 -12.33 1.24
CA GLU A 140 7.53 -12.85 -0.02
C GLU A 140 8.98 -12.38 -0.29
N GLY A 141 9.55 -11.55 0.59
CA GLY A 141 10.92 -11.04 0.48
C GLY A 141 11.07 -9.82 -0.43
N LEU A 142 9.97 -9.17 -0.82
CA LEU A 142 10.01 -7.90 -1.53
C LEU A 142 10.39 -6.78 -0.57
N GLN A 143 11.31 -5.93 -1.02
CA GLN A 143 11.65 -4.70 -0.32
C GLN A 143 10.60 -3.64 -0.65
N ILE A 144 10.08 -3.01 0.40
CA ILE A 144 9.17 -1.87 0.28
C ILE A 144 10.05 -0.65 0.02
N GLU A 145 9.64 0.27 -0.83
CA GLU A 145 10.42 1.47 -1.12
C GLU A 145 10.04 2.59 -0.15
N TYR A 146 8.74 2.85 -0.01
CA TYR A 146 8.17 3.77 0.97
C TYR A 146 6.68 3.49 1.16
N VAL A 147 6.13 3.91 2.30
CA VAL A 147 4.68 4.00 2.51
C VAL A 147 4.30 5.46 2.40
N ALA A 148 3.31 5.80 1.58
CA ALA A 148 2.84 7.16 1.42
C ALA A 148 1.39 7.27 1.87
N ILE A 149 1.12 8.28 2.71
CA ILE A 149 -0.23 8.67 3.07
C ILE A 149 -0.50 9.97 2.32
N PHE A 150 -1.60 10.02 1.57
CA PHE A 150 -2.01 11.22 0.88
C PHE A 150 -3.42 11.62 1.30
N VAL A 151 -3.64 12.92 1.46
CA VAL A 151 -4.98 13.46 1.72
C VAL A 151 -5.29 14.40 0.57
N ALA A 152 -6.20 13.96 -0.30
CA ALA A 152 -6.86 14.84 -1.26
C ALA A 152 -8.10 15.45 -0.59
N VAL A 153 -8.49 16.66 -1.00
CA VAL A 153 -9.58 17.50 -0.42
C VAL A 153 -10.85 16.74 0.03
N LEU A 154 -11.16 15.61 -0.61
CA LEU A 154 -12.35 14.80 -0.31
C LEU A 154 -12.06 13.32 -0.02
N PHE A 155 -10.81 12.88 -0.13
CA PHE A 155 -10.46 11.46 -0.04
C PHE A 155 -9.11 11.26 0.65
N PRO A 156 -9.10 10.79 1.91
CA PRO A 156 -7.88 10.29 2.53
C PRO A 156 -7.52 8.94 1.89
N GLY A 157 -6.23 8.75 1.57
CA GLY A 157 -5.71 7.53 0.98
C GLY A 157 -4.33 7.20 1.55
N ALA A 158 -3.96 5.93 1.51
CA ALA A 158 -2.60 5.49 1.69
C ALA A 158 -2.24 4.55 0.55
N PHE A 159 -0.95 4.44 0.24
CA PHE A 159 -0.44 3.41 -0.65
C PHE A 159 0.95 2.95 -0.22
N VAL A 160 1.25 1.69 -0.50
CA VAL A 160 2.60 1.13 -0.32
C VAL A 160 3.32 1.08 -1.66
N ALA A 161 4.44 1.80 -1.77
CA ALA A 161 5.31 1.71 -2.93
C ALA A 161 6.20 0.47 -2.83
N LEU A 162 6.04 -0.43 -3.79
CA LEU A 162 6.82 -1.67 -3.94
C LEU A 162 7.66 -1.59 -5.20
N ASN A 163 8.80 -2.28 -5.21
CA ASN A 163 9.60 -2.40 -6.43
C ASN A 163 8.86 -3.24 -7.49
N TYR A 164 8.33 -2.58 -8.51
CA TYR A 164 7.52 -3.20 -9.57
C TYR A 164 8.31 -4.20 -10.42
N ASP A 165 9.60 -3.95 -10.66
CA ASP A 165 10.46 -4.85 -11.45
C ASP A 165 10.63 -6.21 -10.75
N LEU A 166 10.84 -6.19 -9.43
CA LEU A 166 10.90 -7.40 -8.62
C LEU A 166 9.53 -8.10 -8.53
N LEU A 167 8.44 -7.32 -8.43
CA LEU A 167 7.09 -7.85 -8.35
C LEU A 167 6.66 -8.56 -9.65
N GLN A 168 7.01 -8.03 -10.82
CA GLN A 168 6.68 -8.65 -12.12
C GLN A 168 7.47 -9.93 -12.39
N ASN A 169 8.66 -10.05 -11.82
CA ASN A 169 9.49 -11.26 -11.94
C ASN A 169 9.05 -12.40 -11.00
N MET A 170 8.04 -12.18 -10.16
CA MET A 170 7.55 -13.18 -9.20
C MET A 170 6.52 -14.13 -9.81
N PRO A 171 6.36 -15.33 -9.21
CA PRO A 171 5.29 -16.23 -9.60
C PRO A 171 3.91 -15.61 -9.34
N LEU A 172 2.97 -15.87 -10.24
CA LEU A 172 1.60 -15.34 -10.20
C LEU A 172 0.92 -15.51 -8.83
N PHE A 173 1.15 -16.63 -8.15
CA PHE A 173 0.54 -16.92 -6.85
C PHE A 173 1.08 -16.05 -5.71
N SER A 174 2.35 -15.61 -5.76
CA SER A 174 2.89 -14.64 -4.81
C SER A 174 2.31 -13.25 -5.07
N MET A 175 2.17 -12.88 -6.34
CA MET A 175 1.55 -11.62 -6.75
C MET A 175 0.08 -11.54 -6.30
N LEU A 176 -0.69 -12.62 -6.52
CA LEU A 176 -2.08 -12.71 -6.09
C LEU A 176 -2.23 -12.60 -4.57
N ARG A 177 -1.32 -13.22 -3.81
CA ARG A 177 -1.30 -13.10 -2.34
C ARG A 177 -1.08 -11.67 -1.89
N ILE A 178 -0.19 -10.92 -2.55
CA ILE A 178 0.00 -9.50 -2.26
C ILE A 178 -1.27 -8.72 -2.62
N TYR A 179 -1.85 -8.90 -3.81
CA TYR A 179 -3.07 -8.17 -4.20
C TYR A 179 -4.30 -8.48 -3.35
N CYS A 180 -4.47 -9.73 -2.88
CA CYS A 180 -5.60 -10.08 -2.01
C CYS A 180 -5.34 -9.72 -0.54
N ALA A 181 -4.10 -9.42 -0.15
CA ALA A 181 -3.75 -9.18 1.26
C ALA A 181 -4.50 -8.00 1.86
N GLY A 182 -4.66 -6.90 1.13
CA GLY A 182 -5.36 -5.72 1.62
C GLY A 182 -6.85 -5.98 1.88
N ILE A 183 -7.52 -6.69 0.97
CA ILE A 183 -8.93 -7.08 1.13
C ILE A 183 -9.09 -8.00 2.34
N TRP A 184 -8.24 -9.00 2.46
CA TRP A 184 -8.26 -9.96 3.57
C TRP A 184 -8.06 -9.28 4.93
N ASN A 185 -7.11 -8.35 5.01
CA ASN A 185 -6.82 -7.64 6.24
C ASN A 185 -7.96 -6.68 6.65
N ASN A 186 -8.68 -6.14 5.67
CA ASN A 186 -9.86 -5.30 5.92
C ASN A 186 -11.07 -6.12 6.38
N VAL A 187 -11.30 -7.31 5.81
CA VAL A 187 -12.36 -8.23 6.27
C VAL A 187 -12.16 -8.66 7.73
N MET A 188 -10.91 -8.69 8.19
CA MET A 188 -10.54 -9.06 9.56
C MET A 188 -10.53 -7.88 10.55
N ASN A 189 -10.68 -6.65 10.07
CA ASN A 189 -10.64 -5.42 10.88
C ASN A 189 -12.06 -4.98 11.26
#